data_AF-A0A183GGN9-F1
#
_entry.id   AF-A0A183GGN9-F1
#
_cell.length_a   1.000
_cell.length_b   1.000
_cell.length_c   1.000
_cell.angle_alpha   90.00
_cell.angle_beta   90.00
_cell.angle_gamma   90.00
#
_symmetry.space_group_name_H-M   'P 1'
#
loop_
_entity.id
_entity.type
_entity.pdbx_description
1 polymer ?
#
loop_
_entity_poly.entity_id
_entity_poly.type
_entity_poly.pdbx_seq_one_letter_code
_entity_poly.pdbx_strand_id
1 'polypeptide(L)'
;MDLLYDIENLNDSAHQVRARITPLKCHQVCWLSALAVRSAPQEFRDESPLVCRDIESTTSVTYLRHLRQYAVQKHVTGYELVVETELNGDSEEGFVTLSALNLSKNGSKAKSKTFSTTSSNGTFHLPLSPDAVYAARYQYTKVKPFRYTTEEHFLIETAPLNSSKPSRPLIDVSFHVENGSRKGDADPAVIPLVTVSRGDLYRSREVRLHMGPFCDNKDSSTHVLAGTQPGYTVNLREAVCSHSPKTSSYCDAAVNYTKCGPMLCYSTSVVLDGDDYPSDVRCLNVTQHFPPVPSNSRSSYTFAILLILISMFI
;
A
#
# COMPACT_ATOMS: atom_id res chain seq x y z
N MET A 1 35.90 -5.93 -14.55
CA MET A 1 35.54 -7.18 -15.27
C MET A 1 34.08 -7.07 -15.60
N ASP A 2 33.72 -7.15 -16.87
CA ASP A 2 32.31 -7.10 -17.27
C ASP A 2 31.71 -8.50 -17.05
N LEU A 3 30.67 -8.57 -16.23
CA LEU A 3 29.96 -9.80 -15.86
C LEU A 3 28.51 -9.68 -16.30
N LEU A 4 27.97 -10.75 -16.89
CA LEU A 4 26.54 -10.91 -17.14
C LEU A 4 25.91 -11.58 -15.92
N TYR A 5 24.81 -11.03 -15.43
CA TYR A 5 24.04 -11.60 -14.34
C TYR A 5 22.67 -12.02 -14.85
N ASP A 6 22.40 -13.32 -14.90
CA ASP A 6 21.06 -13.85 -15.12
C ASP A 6 20.44 -14.15 -13.75
N ILE A 7 19.41 -13.39 -13.36
CA ILE A 7 18.84 -13.45 -12.02
C ILE A 7 17.51 -14.18 -12.05
N GLU A 8 17.39 -15.20 -11.20
CA GLU A 8 16.20 -16.01 -11.01
C GLU A 8 15.70 -15.85 -9.57
N ASN A 9 14.40 -15.58 -9.42
CA ASN A 9 13.73 -15.65 -8.12
C ASN A 9 13.52 -17.14 -7.78
N LEU A 10 14.16 -17.60 -6.70
CA LEU A 10 14.06 -19.00 -6.28
C LEU A 10 12.84 -19.24 -5.40
N ASN A 11 12.56 -18.29 -4.50
CA ASN A 11 11.45 -18.38 -3.56
C ASN A 11 11.07 -16.97 -3.11
N ASP A 12 9.89 -16.52 -3.53
CA ASP A 12 9.36 -15.20 -3.18
C ASP A 12 9.05 -15.12 -1.67
N SER A 13 8.56 -16.20 -1.06
CA SER A 13 8.25 -16.25 0.38
C SER A 13 9.49 -16.24 1.27
N ALA A 14 10.61 -16.76 0.79
CA ALA A 14 11.90 -16.70 1.49
C ALA A 14 12.75 -15.49 1.06
N HIS A 15 12.24 -14.68 0.13
CA HIS A 15 12.95 -13.56 -0.51
C HIS A 15 14.35 -13.95 -1.01
N GLN A 16 14.44 -15.12 -1.63
CA GLN A 16 15.70 -15.70 -2.08
C GLN A 16 15.86 -15.56 -3.59
N VAL A 17 17.01 -15.00 -4.00
CA VAL A 17 17.37 -14.83 -5.39
C VAL A 17 18.68 -15.54 -5.71
N ARG A 18 18.77 -16.07 -6.92
CA ARG A 18 19.97 -16.68 -7.49
C ARG A 18 20.42 -15.87 -8.69
N ALA A 19 21.69 -15.48 -8.73
CA ALA A 19 22.30 -14.99 -9.95
C ALA A 19 23.22 -16.07 -10.52
N ARG A 20 23.05 -16.38 -11.81
CA ARG A 20 24.07 -17.01 -12.62
C ARG A 20 24.97 -15.91 -13.16
N ILE A 21 26.26 -16.00 -12.84
CA ILE A 21 27.27 -15.01 -13.15
C ILE A 21 28.14 -15.58 -14.26
N THR A 22 28.01 -15.00 -15.45
CA THR A 22 28.73 -15.44 -16.65
C THR A 22 29.74 -14.38 -17.06
N PRO A 23 31.04 -14.71 -17.21
CA PRO A 23 32.02 -13.77 -17.74
C PRO A 23 31.65 -13.34 -19.17
N LEU A 24 31.62 -12.03 -19.46
CA LEU A 24 31.21 -11.53 -20.79
C LEU A 24 32.23 -11.80 -21.90
N LYS A 25 33.49 -12.04 -21.55
CA LYS A 25 34.50 -12.55 -22.47
C LYS A 25 34.84 -13.97 -22.01
N CYS A 26 34.97 -14.90 -22.94
CA CYS A 26 35.55 -16.23 -22.68
C CYS A 26 36.95 -16.02 -22.09
N HIS A 27 37.04 -15.97 -20.77
CA HIS A 27 38.32 -15.87 -20.09
C HIS A 27 38.86 -17.29 -20.05
N GLN A 28 39.77 -17.57 -20.97
CA GLN A 28 40.56 -18.78 -20.95
C GLN A 28 41.80 -18.48 -20.10
N VAL A 29 41.92 -19.16 -18.95
CA VAL A 29 43.12 -19.09 -18.13
C VAL A 29 44.09 -20.11 -18.67
N CYS A 30 45.24 -19.63 -19.16
CA CYS A 30 46.31 -20.48 -19.65
C CYS A 30 47.52 -20.41 -18.73
N TRP A 31 48.17 -21.53 -18.46
CA TRP A 31 49.41 -21.58 -17.70
C TRP A 31 50.39 -22.59 -18.29
N LEU A 32 51.67 -22.32 -18.06
CA LEU A 32 52.78 -23.22 -18.34
C LEU A 32 53.35 -23.67 -17.00
N SER A 33 53.67 -24.95 -16.92
CA SER A 33 54.36 -25.53 -15.77
C SER A 33 55.73 -25.99 -16.23
N ALA A 34 56.76 -25.69 -15.45
CA ALA A 34 58.12 -26.14 -15.75
C ALA A 34 58.68 -26.79 -14.50
N LEU A 35 59.26 -27.98 -14.67
CA LEU A 35 60.02 -28.65 -13.63
C LEU A 35 61.50 -28.36 -13.89
N ALA A 36 62.17 -27.74 -12.92
CA ALA A 36 63.59 -27.42 -13.03
C ALA A 36 64.37 -28.13 -11.92
N VAL A 37 65.39 -28.89 -12.31
CA VAL A 37 66.35 -29.51 -11.39
C VAL A 37 67.73 -28.98 -11.72
N ARG A 38 68.39 -28.37 -10.74
CA ARG A 38 69.74 -27.83 -10.88
C ARG A 38 70.75 -28.80 -10.27
N SER A 39 71.62 -29.37 -11.09
CA SER A 39 72.83 -30.06 -10.63
C SER A 39 74.04 -29.52 -11.39
N ALA A 40 74.90 -28.75 -10.73
CA ALA A 40 76.04 -28.11 -11.39
C ALA A 40 76.90 -29.14 -12.17
N PRO A 41 77.25 -28.88 -13.44
CA PRO A 41 77.15 -27.60 -14.17
C PRO A 41 75.89 -27.43 -15.04
N GLN A 42 74.87 -28.30 -14.94
CA GLN A 42 73.69 -28.28 -15.81
C GLN A 42 72.36 -28.08 -15.06
N GLU A 43 71.50 -27.26 -15.66
CA GLU A 43 70.10 -27.12 -15.26
C GLU A 43 69.26 -27.92 -16.25
N PHE A 44 68.55 -28.93 -15.74
CA PHE A 44 67.55 -29.65 -16.51
C PHE A 44 66.21 -28.98 -16.28
N ARG A 45 65.62 -28.48 -17.35
CA ARG A 45 64.29 -27.86 -17.34
C ARG A 45 63.42 -28.60 -18.32
N ASP A 46 62.31 -29.13 -17.82
CA ASP A 46 61.27 -29.75 -18.63
C ASP A 46 60.02 -28.88 -18.55
N GLU A 47 59.59 -28.35 -19.69
CA GLU A 47 58.42 -27.49 -19.78
C GLU A 47 57.23 -28.32 -20.24
N SER A 48 56.20 -28.37 -19.40
CA SER A 48 54.93 -28.97 -19.76
C SER A 48 54.19 -28.10 -20.78
N PRO A 49 53.37 -28.72 -21.65
CA PRO A 49 52.60 -27.99 -22.66
C PRO A 49 51.65 -26.96 -22.03
N LEU A 50 51.32 -25.93 -22.81
CA LEU A 50 50.36 -24.89 -22.42
C LEU A 50 49.01 -25.54 -22.11
N VAL A 51 48.55 -25.39 -20.87
CA VAL A 51 47.22 -25.83 -20.46
C VAL A 51 46.33 -24.61 -20.38
N CYS A 52 45.20 -24.63 -21.08
CA CYS A 52 44.21 -23.58 -21.09
C CYS A 52 42.87 -24.13 -20.61
N ARG A 53 42.18 -23.40 -19.71
CA ARG A 53 40.83 -23.74 -19.23
C ARG A 53 39.92 -22.53 -19.30
N ASP A 54 38.69 -22.76 -19.75
CA ASP A 54 37.65 -21.74 -19.72
C ASP A 54 37.12 -21.55 -18.30
N ILE A 55 36.84 -20.30 -17.94
CA ILE A 55 36.14 -19.99 -16.69
C ILE A 55 34.65 -20.24 -16.89
N GLU A 56 34.13 -21.29 -16.24
CA GLU A 56 32.72 -21.62 -16.23
C GLU A 56 31.88 -20.57 -15.48
N SER A 57 30.59 -20.48 -15.81
CA SER A 57 29.64 -19.65 -15.07
C SER A 57 29.51 -20.14 -13.62
N THR A 58 29.46 -19.22 -12.67
CA THR A 58 29.19 -19.54 -11.26
C THR A 58 27.78 -19.13 -10.87
N THR A 59 27.24 -19.73 -9.81
CA THR A 59 25.94 -19.34 -9.25
C THR A 59 26.13 -18.81 -7.85
N SER A 60 25.51 -17.67 -7.56
CA SER A 60 25.45 -17.11 -6.21
C SER A 60 24.00 -16.98 -5.78
N VAL A 61 23.71 -17.39 -4.54
CA VAL A 61 22.38 -17.28 -3.93
C VAL A 61 22.46 -16.31 -2.77
N THR A 62 21.46 -15.45 -2.65
CA THR A 62 21.37 -14.52 -1.52
C THR A 62 19.91 -14.28 -1.13
N TYR A 63 19.73 -13.85 0.12
CA TYR A 63 18.48 -13.35 0.65
C TYR A 63 18.38 -11.84 0.45
N LEU A 64 17.16 -11.37 0.21
CA LEU A 64 16.81 -9.96 0.12
C LEU A 64 16.15 -9.51 1.42
N ARG A 65 16.41 -8.27 1.79
CA ARG A 65 15.63 -7.58 2.80
C ARG A 65 14.24 -7.30 2.22
N HIS A 66 13.22 -7.49 3.04
CA HIS A 66 11.86 -7.17 2.64
C HIS A 66 11.18 -6.23 3.64
N LEU A 67 10.19 -5.49 3.14
CA LEU A 67 9.34 -4.65 3.96
C LEU A 67 8.39 -5.56 4.74
N ARG A 68 8.45 -5.47 6.06
CA ARG A 68 7.56 -6.22 6.95
C ARG A 68 6.26 -5.45 7.20
N GLN A 69 6.42 -4.17 7.53
CA GLN A 69 5.31 -3.25 7.75
C GLN A 69 5.76 -1.81 7.62
N TYR A 70 4.80 -0.92 7.40
CA TYR A 70 4.98 0.51 7.55
C TYR A 70 3.95 1.07 8.52
N ALA A 71 4.31 2.16 9.19
CA ALA A 71 3.43 2.89 10.08
C ALA A 71 3.70 4.40 9.97
N VAL A 72 2.68 5.19 10.29
CA VAL A 72 2.77 6.65 10.31
C VAL A 72 2.64 7.10 11.74
N GLN A 73 3.74 7.55 12.33
CA GLN A 73 3.79 7.99 13.71
C GLN A 73 3.57 9.50 13.79
N LYS A 74 2.69 9.91 14.72
CA LYS A 74 2.39 11.32 14.99
C LYS A 74 3.29 11.83 16.11
N HIS A 75 3.99 12.92 15.83
CA HIS A 75 4.85 13.63 16.78
C HIS A 75 4.31 15.04 17.03
N VAL A 76 4.85 15.74 18.04
CA VAL A 76 4.43 17.11 18.37
C VAL A 76 4.63 18.08 17.20
N THR A 77 5.70 17.87 16.42
CA THR A 77 6.13 18.78 15.34
C THR A 77 5.72 18.32 13.94
N GLY A 78 5.14 17.13 13.80
CA GLY A 78 4.85 16.57 12.47
C GLY A 78 4.52 15.08 12.51
N TYR A 79 4.68 14.42 11.37
CA TYR A 79 4.52 12.98 11.23
C TYR A 79 5.82 12.36 10.76
N GLU A 80 5.97 11.06 10.99
CA GLU A 80 7.10 10.28 10.51
C GLU A 80 6.60 8.96 9.93
N LEU A 81 6.98 8.69 8.68
CA LEU A 81 6.86 7.36 8.11
C LEU A 81 7.96 6.49 8.72
N VAL A 82 7.54 5.42 9.36
CA VAL A 82 8.41 4.39 9.92
C VAL A 82 8.21 3.12 9.10
N VAL A 83 9.28 2.61 8.50
CA VAL A 83 9.28 1.37 7.72
C VAL A 83 10.15 0.37 8.46
N GLU A 84 9.56 -0.78 8.78
CA GLU A 84 10.24 -1.90 9.40
C GLU A 84 10.49 -2.98 8.37
N THR A 85 11.69 -3.53 8.42
CA THR A 85 12.16 -4.51 7.45
C THR A 85 12.78 -5.69 8.17
N GLU A 86 12.73 -6.85 7.54
CA GLU A 86 13.37 -8.05 8.06
C GLU A 86 14.31 -8.67 7.01
N LEU A 87 15.31 -9.37 7.51
CA LEU A 87 16.34 -10.02 6.71
C LEU A 87 16.54 -11.44 7.23
N ASN A 88 16.41 -12.42 6.33
CA ASN A 88 16.67 -13.82 6.62
C ASN A 88 18.18 -14.15 6.45
N GLY A 89 19.05 -13.53 7.27
CA GLY A 89 20.50 -13.80 7.25
C GLY A 89 21.36 -12.82 8.07
N ASP A 90 22.62 -13.17 8.30
CA ASP A 90 23.48 -12.50 9.30
C ASP A 90 24.21 -11.24 8.82
N SER A 91 24.35 -11.01 7.51
CA SER A 91 25.02 -9.80 7.00
C SER A 91 24.52 -9.39 5.63
N GLU A 92 24.34 -8.08 5.45
CA GLU A 92 23.77 -7.54 4.23
C GLU A 92 24.31 -6.13 3.97
N GLU A 93 24.97 -5.99 2.83
CA GLU A 93 25.45 -4.72 2.31
C GLU A 93 24.48 -4.22 1.23
N GLY A 94 23.70 -3.21 1.59
CA GLY A 94 22.67 -2.65 0.75
C GLY A 94 22.27 -1.23 1.18
N PHE A 95 21.38 -0.65 0.39
CA PHE A 95 20.81 0.66 0.64
C PHE A 95 19.29 0.57 0.64
N VAL A 96 18.67 1.26 1.58
CA VAL A 96 17.21 1.49 1.58
C VAL A 96 16.98 2.95 1.26
N THR A 97 16.13 3.23 0.28
CA THR A 97 15.69 4.58 -0.06
C THR A 97 14.20 4.67 0.22
N LEU A 98 13.82 5.57 1.15
CA LEU A 98 12.43 5.95 1.36
C LEU A 98 12.16 7.25 0.62
N SER A 99 11.08 7.29 -0.15
CA SER A 99 10.62 8.53 -0.76
C SER A 99 9.12 8.72 -0.61
N ALA A 100 8.68 9.98 -0.54
CA ALA A 100 7.28 10.36 -0.39
C ALA A 100 6.99 11.61 -1.23
N LEU A 101 6.12 11.44 -2.22
CA LEU A 101 5.62 12.51 -3.08
C LEU A 101 4.28 13.01 -2.56
N ASN A 102 4.20 14.32 -2.25
CA ASN A 102 2.94 14.92 -1.79
C ASN A 102 1.97 15.11 -2.97
N LEU A 103 0.84 14.43 -2.94
CA LEU A 103 -0.13 14.41 -4.05
C LEU A 103 -0.92 15.70 -4.19
N SER A 104 -1.04 16.49 -3.12
CA SER A 104 -1.77 17.76 -3.12
C SER A 104 -1.01 18.90 -3.80
N LYS A 105 0.31 18.74 -4.00
CA LYS A 105 1.18 19.77 -4.60
C LYS A 105 1.70 19.28 -5.94
N ASN A 106 1.06 19.73 -7.02
CA ASN A 106 1.52 19.46 -8.38
C ASN A 106 2.97 19.94 -8.58
N GLY A 107 3.83 19.07 -9.12
CA GLY A 107 5.24 19.37 -9.38
C GLY A 107 6.14 19.43 -8.13
N SER A 108 5.65 19.03 -6.95
CA SER A 108 6.52 18.95 -5.76
C SER A 108 7.59 17.88 -5.93
N LYS A 109 8.82 18.18 -5.51
CA LYS A 109 9.87 17.16 -5.41
C LYS A 109 9.52 16.19 -4.29
N ALA A 110 9.62 14.90 -4.55
CA ALA A 110 9.48 13.87 -3.52
C ALA A 110 10.53 14.12 -2.42
N LYS A 111 10.10 14.06 -1.16
CA LYS A 111 11.05 13.97 -0.04
C LYS A 111 11.67 12.59 -0.10
N SER A 112 13.00 12.50 -0.07
CA SER A 112 13.69 11.22 -0.17
C SER A 112 14.88 11.16 0.80
N LYS A 113 15.13 9.98 1.36
CA LYS A 113 16.27 9.71 2.23
C LYS A 113 16.78 8.30 2.00
N THR A 114 18.09 8.17 1.82
CA THR A 114 18.79 6.88 1.64
C THR A 114 19.54 6.51 2.90
N PHE A 115 19.50 5.24 3.26
CA PHE A 115 20.07 4.65 4.47
C PHE A 115 20.97 3.48 4.08
N SER A 116 22.09 3.34 4.78
CA SER A 116 22.89 2.11 4.72
C SER A 116 22.25 1.04 5.60
N THR A 117 22.16 -0.19 5.11
CA THR A 117 21.65 -1.32 5.90
C THR A 117 22.64 -1.76 6.97
N THR A 118 23.94 -1.49 6.78
CA THR A 118 25.00 -1.87 7.72
C THR A 118 24.97 -1.10 9.04
N SER A 119 24.35 0.08 9.06
CA SER A 119 24.27 0.96 10.22
C SER A 119 22.86 1.02 10.82
N SER A 120 21.95 0.14 10.39
CA SER A 120 20.53 0.17 10.75
C SER A 120 20.14 -1.08 11.54
N ASN A 121 19.21 -0.91 12.47
CA ASN A 121 18.52 -1.99 13.17
C ASN A 121 17.35 -2.59 12.36
N GLY A 122 17.17 -2.15 11.11
CA GLY A 122 16.08 -2.58 10.23
C GLY A 122 14.85 -1.68 10.26
N THR A 123 14.91 -0.55 10.97
CA THR A 123 13.87 0.47 10.98
C THR A 123 14.36 1.74 10.29
N PHE A 124 13.53 2.31 9.43
CA PHE A 124 13.86 3.49 8.62
C PHE A 124 12.80 4.57 8.76
N HIS A 125 13.23 5.83 8.82
CA HIS A 125 12.39 6.95 9.22
C HIS A 125 12.42 8.10 8.22
N LEU A 126 11.26 8.52 7.72
CA LEU A 126 11.12 9.64 6.78
C LEU A 126 10.11 10.68 7.32
N PRO A 127 10.53 11.93 7.60
CA PRO A 127 9.64 12.95 8.13
C PRO A 127 8.62 13.45 7.10
N LEU A 128 7.36 13.45 7.51
CA LEU A 128 6.20 13.88 6.71
C LEU A 128 5.57 15.15 7.30
N SER A 129 5.06 16.00 6.40
CA SER A 129 4.29 17.18 6.82
C SER A 129 2.85 16.77 7.16
N PRO A 130 2.21 17.44 8.15
CA PRO A 130 0.84 17.16 8.53
C PRO A 130 -0.15 17.52 7.41
N ASP A 131 -1.35 16.93 7.50
CA ASP A 131 -2.52 17.20 6.65
C ASP A 131 -2.26 17.08 5.14
N ALA A 132 -1.72 15.93 4.73
CA ALA A 132 -1.44 15.64 3.32
C ALA A 132 -1.51 14.16 3.00
N VAL A 133 -1.76 13.87 1.72
CA VAL A 133 -1.67 12.52 1.15
C VAL A 133 -0.37 12.38 0.38
N TYR A 134 0.37 11.30 0.62
CA TYR A 134 1.64 10.99 -0.02
C TYR A 134 1.56 9.67 -0.77
N ALA A 135 2.11 9.64 -1.98
CA ALA A 135 2.56 8.41 -2.62
C ALA A 135 3.97 8.10 -2.11
N ALA A 136 4.10 7.04 -1.32
CA ALA A 136 5.37 6.62 -0.74
C ALA A 136 5.94 5.42 -1.49
N ARG A 137 7.26 5.41 -1.62
CA ARG A 137 8.03 4.31 -2.21
C ARG A 137 9.12 3.88 -1.25
N TYR A 138 9.12 2.59 -0.95
CA TYR A 138 10.24 1.87 -0.37
C TYR A 138 11.04 1.24 -1.50
N GLN A 139 12.34 1.49 -1.53
CA GLN A 139 13.24 0.90 -2.51
C GLN A 139 14.43 0.30 -1.77
N TYR A 140 14.67 -0.98 -1.98
CA TYR A 140 15.81 -1.69 -1.43
C TYR A 140 16.76 -2.08 -2.56
N THR A 141 18.05 -1.75 -2.41
CA THR A 141 19.10 -2.15 -3.36
C THR A 141 20.19 -2.92 -2.62
N LYS A 142 20.28 -4.21 -2.92
CA LYS A 142 21.40 -5.05 -2.51
C LYS A 142 22.61 -4.77 -3.39
N VAL A 143 23.81 -4.73 -2.82
CA VAL A 143 25.06 -4.45 -3.56
C VAL A 143 25.88 -5.73 -3.78
N LYS A 144 25.98 -6.58 -2.76
CA LYS A 144 26.75 -7.83 -2.80
C LYS A 144 25.88 -9.03 -2.47
N PRO A 145 26.13 -10.22 -3.05
CA PRO A 145 27.21 -10.53 -3.99
C PRO A 145 26.98 -10.01 -5.43
N PHE A 146 25.75 -9.61 -5.74
CA PHE A 146 25.37 -8.95 -6.99
C PHE A 146 24.34 -7.87 -6.71
N ARG A 147 24.20 -6.92 -7.65
CA ARG A 147 23.23 -5.83 -7.52
C ARG A 147 21.82 -6.33 -7.81
N TYR A 148 20.90 -6.09 -6.89
CA TYR A 148 19.48 -6.39 -7.09
C TYR A 148 18.64 -5.34 -6.38
N THR A 149 17.55 -4.90 -7.01
CA THR A 149 16.68 -3.87 -6.48
C THR A 149 15.24 -4.37 -6.39
N THR A 150 14.60 -4.17 -5.24
CA THR A 150 13.16 -4.36 -5.03
C THR A 150 12.51 -3.03 -4.67
N GLU A 151 11.24 -2.89 -5.02
CA GLU A 151 10.46 -1.67 -4.77
C GLU A 151 9.06 -2.05 -4.30
N GLU A 152 8.54 -1.25 -3.37
CA GLU A 152 7.16 -1.33 -2.88
C GLU A 152 6.55 0.07 -2.80
N HIS A 153 5.25 0.15 -3.09
CA HIS A 153 4.49 1.38 -3.21
C HIS A 153 3.29 1.34 -2.26
N PHE A 154 3.00 2.48 -1.62
CA PHE A 154 1.82 2.60 -0.75
C PHE A 154 1.40 4.07 -0.57
N LEU A 155 0.13 4.28 -0.25
CA LEU A 155 -0.44 5.60 0.06
C LEU A 155 -0.44 5.86 1.55
N ILE A 156 0.01 7.06 1.92
CA ILE A 156 0.01 7.55 3.29
C ILE A 156 -0.90 8.76 3.38
N GLU A 157 -1.77 8.78 4.38
CA GLU A 157 -2.59 9.94 4.71
C GLU A 157 -2.25 10.45 6.10
N THR A 158 -1.85 11.72 6.20
CA THR A 158 -1.60 12.40 7.48
C THR A 158 -2.74 13.35 7.79
N ALA A 159 -3.12 13.45 9.07
CA ALA A 159 -4.13 14.39 9.54
C ALA A 159 -3.49 15.71 10.03
N PRO A 160 -4.28 16.78 10.24
CA PRO A 160 -3.81 17.94 11.01
C PRO A 160 -3.31 17.52 12.41
N LEU A 161 -2.36 18.27 12.98
CA LEU A 161 -1.81 17.95 14.30
C LEU A 161 -2.87 17.92 15.42
N ASN A 162 -3.97 18.65 15.25
CA ASN A 162 -5.04 18.74 16.25
C ASN A 162 -6.23 17.82 15.96
N SER A 163 -6.14 16.97 14.93
CA SER A 163 -7.22 16.07 14.51
C SER A 163 -6.70 14.66 14.31
N SER A 164 -7.62 13.69 14.38
CA SER A 164 -7.38 12.31 13.91
C SER A 164 -7.86 12.10 12.47
N LYS A 165 -8.68 13.02 11.94
CA LYS A 165 -9.21 12.96 10.58
C LYS A 165 -8.47 13.93 9.66
N PRO A 166 -8.11 13.51 8.44
CA PRO A 166 -7.54 14.40 7.43
C PRO A 166 -8.52 15.52 7.10
N SER A 167 -8.03 16.76 6.95
CA SER A 167 -8.91 17.87 6.52
C SER A 167 -9.15 17.82 5.01
N ARG A 168 -8.22 17.19 4.27
CA ARG A 168 -8.16 17.14 2.81
C ARG A 168 -7.94 15.71 2.34
N PRO A 169 -8.92 14.81 2.55
CA PRO A 169 -8.74 13.41 2.26
C PRO A 169 -8.63 13.14 0.76
N LEU A 170 -7.95 12.05 0.40
CA LEU A 170 -7.91 11.60 -1.01
C LEU A 170 -9.31 11.29 -1.54
N ILE A 171 -10.13 10.67 -0.67
CA ILE A 171 -11.52 10.31 -0.91
C ILE A 171 -12.39 10.86 0.20
N ASP A 172 -13.47 11.53 -0.16
CA ASP A 172 -14.56 11.91 0.72
C ASP A 172 -15.69 10.88 0.65
N VAL A 173 -16.31 10.60 1.81
CA VAL A 173 -17.40 9.64 1.91
C VAL A 173 -18.60 10.32 2.55
N SER A 174 -19.69 10.43 1.78
CA SER A 174 -20.89 11.16 2.18
C SER A 174 -22.11 10.24 2.21
N PHE A 175 -22.73 10.15 3.38
CA PHE A 175 -24.00 9.44 3.57
C PHE A 175 -25.15 10.43 3.43
N HIS A 176 -26.15 10.07 2.63
CA HIS A 176 -27.30 10.92 2.36
C HIS A 176 -28.50 10.07 1.97
N VAL A 177 -29.64 10.74 1.82
CA VAL A 177 -30.89 10.11 1.39
C VAL A 177 -31.39 10.78 0.12
N GLU A 178 -31.96 10.00 -0.78
CA GLU A 178 -32.60 10.51 -2.00
C GLU A 178 -34.07 10.10 -2.03
N ASN A 179 -34.93 10.98 -2.55
CA ASN A 179 -36.35 10.69 -2.72
C ASN A 179 -36.53 9.85 -3.99
N GLY A 180 -36.77 8.55 -3.80
CA GLY A 180 -37.19 7.66 -4.87
C GLY A 180 -38.71 7.64 -5.05
N SER A 181 -39.17 7.32 -6.25
CA SER A 181 -40.58 6.96 -6.49
C SER A 181 -40.72 5.43 -6.38
N ARG A 182 -41.54 4.95 -5.44
CA ARG A 182 -41.99 3.55 -5.46
C ARG A 182 -42.88 3.39 -6.69
N LYS A 183 -42.64 2.36 -7.50
CA LYS A 183 -43.51 2.05 -8.65
C LYS A 183 -44.93 1.77 -8.11
N GLY A 184 -45.85 2.72 -8.30
CA GLY A 184 -47.27 2.54 -8.02
C GLY A 184 -47.79 3.06 -6.68
N ASP A 185 -46.98 3.76 -5.86
CA ASP A 185 -47.43 4.32 -4.58
C ASP A 185 -47.23 5.84 -4.52
N ALA A 186 -48.15 6.54 -3.86
CA ALA A 186 -48.14 8.00 -3.69
C ALA A 186 -47.11 8.49 -2.63
N ASP A 187 -46.51 7.56 -1.88
CA ASP A 187 -45.54 7.89 -0.84
C ASP A 187 -44.09 7.88 -1.38
N PRO A 188 -43.30 8.93 -1.10
CA PRO A 188 -41.89 8.99 -1.51
C PRO A 188 -41.08 7.92 -0.78
N ALA A 189 -40.42 7.05 -1.54
CA ALA A 189 -39.56 6.00 -1.02
C ALA A 189 -38.15 6.56 -0.81
N VAL A 190 -37.79 6.83 0.45
CA VAL A 190 -36.47 7.34 0.78
C VAL A 190 -35.40 6.24 0.57
N ILE A 191 -34.35 6.55 -0.19
CA ILE A 191 -33.25 5.62 -0.51
C ILE A 191 -32.01 6.07 0.27
N PRO A 192 -31.47 5.24 1.19
CA PRO A 192 -30.21 5.53 1.84
C PRO A 192 -29.05 5.23 0.88
N LEU A 193 -28.18 6.22 0.68
CA LEU A 193 -27.08 6.18 -0.26
C LEU A 193 -25.76 6.56 0.43
N VAL A 194 -24.67 6.01 -0.09
CA VAL A 194 -23.32 6.52 0.19
C VAL A 194 -22.65 6.89 -1.13
N THR A 195 -22.11 8.10 -1.20
CA THR A 195 -21.28 8.54 -2.31
C THR A 195 -19.84 8.62 -1.85
N VAL A 196 -18.98 7.88 -2.55
CA VAL A 196 -17.53 7.90 -2.40
C VAL A 196 -16.98 8.76 -3.52
N SER A 197 -16.43 9.93 -3.19
CA SER A 197 -15.95 10.91 -4.16
C SER A 197 -14.48 11.24 -3.96
N ARG A 198 -13.79 11.53 -5.05
CA ARG A 198 -12.42 12.03 -5.04
C ARG A 198 -12.38 13.43 -4.44
N GLY A 199 -11.46 13.66 -3.51
CA GLY A 199 -11.26 14.96 -2.89
C GLY A 199 -10.87 16.05 -3.90
N ASP A 200 -11.36 17.26 -3.68
CA ASP A 200 -11.23 18.38 -4.63
C ASP A 200 -9.79 18.78 -4.94
N LEU A 201 -8.88 18.64 -3.97
CA LEU A 201 -7.46 18.92 -4.16
C LEU A 201 -6.77 17.96 -5.12
N TYR A 202 -7.37 16.81 -5.39
CA TYR A 202 -6.81 15.74 -6.20
C TYR A 202 -7.51 15.63 -7.56
N ARG A 203 -8.22 16.67 -8.01
CA ARG A 203 -8.92 16.70 -9.30
C ARG A 203 -8.04 16.42 -10.51
N SER A 204 -6.74 16.71 -10.43
CA SER A 204 -5.75 16.40 -11.47
C SER A 204 -5.19 14.97 -11.41
N ARG A 205 -5.67 14.13 -10.48
CA ARG A 205 -5.20 12.75 -10.28
C ARG A 205 -6.32 11.77 -10.57
N GLU A 206 -6.01 10.73 -11.32
CA GLU A 206 -6.88 9.56 -11.41
C GLU A 206 -6.77 8.77 -10.09
N VAL A 207 -7.91 8.54 -9.43
CA VAL A 207 -7.97 7.71 -8.23
C VAL A 207 -8.80 6.48 -8.54
N ARG A 208 -8.23 5.29 -8.37
CA ARG A 208 -8.95 4.03 -8.51
C ARG A 208 -9.55 3.67 -7.17
N LEU A 209 -10.86 3.49 -7.15
CA LEU A 209 -11.62 3.02 -6.00
C LEU A 209 -11.85 1.52 -6.15
N HIS A 210 -11.28 0.73 -5.25
CA HIS A 210 -11.49 -0.71 -5.21
C HIS A 210 -12.53 -1.02 -4.14
N MET A 211 -13.69 -1.48 -4.56
CA MET A 211 -14.78 -1.89 -3.69
C MET A 211 -14.68 -3.39 -3.44
N GLY A 212 -14.72 -3.79 -2.17
CA GLY A 212 -14.89 -5.19 -1.81
C GLY A 212 -16.32 -5.68 -2.13
N PRO A 213 -16.54 -7.00 -2.12
CA PRO A 213 -17.88 -7.57 -2.21
C PRO A 213 -18.82 -6.98 -1.16
N PHE A 214 -20.06 -6.65 -1.56
CA PHE A 214 -21.04 -6.04 -0.68
C PHE A 214 -22.49 -6.40 -1.09
N CYS A 215 -23.26 -6.90 -0.11
CA CYS A 215 -24.61 -7.44 -0.30
C CYS A 215 -24.70 -8.41 -1.49
N ASP A 216 -25.58 -8.12 -2.46
CA ASP A 216 -25.82 -8.94 -3.64
C ASP A 216 -24.65 -8.91 -4.64
N ASN A 217 -23.74 -7.94 -4.54
CA ASN A 217 -22.53 -7.91 -5.36
C ASN A 217 -21.43 -8.76 -4.72
N LYS A 218 -21.24 -9.97 -5.25
CA LYS A 218 -20.26 -10.94 -4.73
C LYS A 218 -18.84 -10.72 -5.23
N ASP A 219 -18.67 -9.93 -6.29
CA ASP A 219 -17.37 -9.67 -6.90
C ASP A 219 -16.83 -8.32 -6.43
N SER A 220 -15.50 -8.21 -6.35
CA SER A 220 -14.85 -6.91 -6.18
C SER A 220 -14.98 -6.09 -7.46
N SER A 221 -15.16 -4.78 -7.31
CA SER A 221 -15.24 -3.86 -8.44
C SER A 221 -14.19 -2.75 -8.33
N THR A 222 -13.72 -2.26 -9.46
CA THR A 222 -12.80 -1.12 -9.53
C THR A 222 -13.45 0.00 -10.32
N HIS A 223 -13.52 1.18 -9.73
CA HIS A 223 -14.11 2.37 -10.32
C HIS A 223 -13.04 3.46 -10.44
N VAL A 224 -12.91 4.05 -11.62
CA VAL A 224 -11.94 5.11 -11.87
C VAL A 224 -12.59 6.47 -11.60
N LEU A 225 -12.13 7.17 -10.57
CA LEU A 225 -12.62 8.50 -10.20
C LEU A 225 -11.75 9.56 -10.87
N ALA A 226 -12.22 10.07 -12.02
CA ALA A 226 -11.50 11.03 -12.85
C ALA A 226 -12.46 11.97 -13.59
N GLY A 227 -11.96 13.15 -13.98
CA GLY A 227 -12.66 14.10 -14.85
C GLY A 227 -14.11 14.37 -14.44
N THR A 228 -15.05 13.94 -15.29
CA THR A 228 -16.51 14.11 -15.15
C THR A 228 -17.19 13.10 -14.25
N GLN A 229 -16.50 12.03 -13.82
CA GLN A 229 -16.99 11.06 -12.84
C GLN A 229 -16.14 11.15 -11.57
N PRO A 230 -16.35 12.18 -10.72
CA PRO A 230 -15.56 12.37 -9.52
C PRO A 230 -15.96 11.43 -8.39
N GLY A 231 -17.07 10.68 -8.50
CA GLY A 231 -17.55 9.82 -7.43
C GLY A 231 -18.38 8.64 -7.91
N TYR A 232 -18.58 7.71 -6.99
CA TYR A 232 -19.34 6.48 -7.17
C TYR A 232 -20.35 6.34 -6.02
N THR A 233 -21.59 5.99 -6.35
CA THR A 233 -22.70 5.92 -5.38
C THR A 233 -23.18 4.49 -5.21
N VAL A 234 -23.34 4.06 -3.96
CA VAL A 234 -23.83 2.74 -3.59
C VAL A 234 -25.17 2.87 -2.87
N ASN A 235 -26.13 2.05 -3.27
CA ASN A 235 -27.41 1.92 -2.60
C ASN A 235 -27.28 1.05 -1.35
N LEU A 236 -27.61 1.60 -0.19
CA LEU A 236 -27.44 0.95 1.11
C LEU A 236 -28.72 0.32 1.64
N ARG A 237 -29.82 0.37 0.88
CA ARG A 237 -31.14 -0.10 1.33
C ARG A 237 -31.10 -1.54 1.84
N GLU A 238 -30.49 -2.45 1.10
CA GLU A 238 -30.38 -3.85 1.53
C GLU A 238 -29.64 -3.99 2.86
N ALA A 239 -28.46 -3.36 2.99
CA ALA A 239 -27.67 -3.42 4.21
C ALA A 239 -28.41 -2.84 5.44
N VAL A 240 -29.05 -1.68 5.28
CA VAL A 240 -29.83 -1.02 6.35
C VAL A 240 -31.05 -1.87 6.73
N CYS A 241 -31.81 -2.33 5.73
CA CYS A 241 -33.06 -3.04 5.95
C CYS A 241 -32.90 -4.48 6.43
N SER A 242 -31.77 -5.11 6.13
CA SER A 242 -31.41 -6.44 6.68
C SER A 242 -31.32 -6.42 8.21
N HIS A 243 -30.87 -5.30 8.78
CA HIS A 243 -30.61 -5.15 10.21
C HIS A 243 -31.74 -4.46 10.97
N SER A 244 -32.52 -3.61 10.29
CA SER A 244 -33.64 -2.86 10.90
C SER A 244 -34.87 -2.79 9.96
N PRO A 245 -35.48 -3.95 9.63
CA PRO A 245 -36.54 -4.02 8.62
C PRO A 245 -37.84 -3.34 9.03
N LYS A 246 -38.12 -3.20 10.33
CA LYS A 246 -39.42 -2.72 10.86
C LYS A 246 -39.42 -1.29 11.39
N THR A 247 -38.24 -0.68 11.51
CA THR A 247 -38.05 0.57 12.28
C THR A 247 -37.47 1.70 11.45
N SER A 248 -37.26 1.50 10.14
CA SER A 248 -36.73 2.54 9.27
C SER A 248 -37.69 2.81 8.11
N SER A 249 -37.92 4.10 7.83
CA SER A 249 -38.73 4.57 6.70
C SER A 249 -38.13 4.23 5.33
N TYR A 250 -36.94 3.62 5.32
CA TYR A 250 -36.19 3.21 4.14
C TYR A 250 -36.61 1.83 3.60
N CYS A 251 -37.31 1.04 4.43
CA CYS A 251 -37.60 -0.37 4.17
C CYS A 251 -39.03 -0.61 3.72
N ASP A 252 -39.18 -1.60 2.87
CA ASP A 252 -40.45 -2.14 2.44
C ASP A 252 -40.82 -3.35 3.28
N ALA A 253 -41.94 -3.28 3.98
CA ALA A 253 -42.42 -4.38 4.81
C ALA A 253 -42.75 -5.64 3.97
N ALA A 254 -43.02 -5.48 2.67
CA ALA A 254 -43.32 -6.58 1.76
C ALA A 254 -42.07 -7.23 1.15
N VAL A 255 -40.90 -6.59 1.25
CA VAL A 255 -39.65 -7.11 0.68
C VAL A 255 -38.86 -7.86 1.74
N ASN A 256 -38.48 -9.10 1.42
CA ASN A 256 -37.54 -9.85 2.24
C ASN A 256 -36.12 -9.46 1.85
N TYR A 257 -35.51 -8.55 2.63
CA TYR A 257 -34.13 -8.15 2.44
C TYR A 257 -33.20 -9.33 2.79
N THR A 258 -32.38 -9.77 1.83
CA THR A 258 -31.33 -10.80 1.98
C THR A 258 -30.41 -10.45 3.14
N LYS A 259 -29.77 -11.41 3.83
CA LYS A 259 -28.84 -11.14 4.94
C LYS A 259 -27.56 -10.45 4.43
N CYS A 260 -27.61 -9.15 4.18
CA CYS A 260 -26.42 -8.35 3.86
C CYS A 260 -25.69 -7.95 5.15
N GLY A 261 -24.35 -7.97 5.12
CA GLY A 261 -23.51 -7.47 6.22
C GLY A 261 -23.51 -5.94 6.30
N PRO A 262 -23.24 -5.35 7.49
CA PRO A 262 -23.31 -3.90 7.67
C PRO A 262 -22.02 -3.18 7.25
N MET A 263 -20.96 -3.92 6.88
CA MET A 263 -19.64 -3.38 6.60
C MET A 263 -19.45 -3.18 5.09
N LEU A 264 -19.26 -1.93 4.67
CA LEU A 264 -18.83 -1.58 3.32
C LEU A 264 -17.32 -1.33 3.34
N CYS A 265 -16.55 -2.19 2.68
CA CYS A 265 -15.09 -2.08 2.63
C CYS A 265 -14.61 -1.58 1.27
N TYR A 266 -13.64 -0.66 1.28
CA TYR A 266 -13.02 -0.13 0.08
C TYR A 266 -11.54 0.18 0.32
N SER A 267 -10.75 0.18 -0.74
CA SER A 267 -9.40 0.75 -0.77
C SER A 267 -9.26 1.64 -1.99
N THR A 268 -8.16 2.38 -2.07
CA THR A 268 -7.90 3.32 -3.15
C THR A 268 -6.51 3.11 -3.68
N SER A 269 -6.28 3.40 -4.95
CA SER A 269 -4.94 3.52 -5.50
C SER A 269 -4.80 4.74 -6.41
N VAL A 270 -3.57 5.21 -6.56
CA VAL A 270 -3.20 6.27 -7.50
C VAL A 270 -2.07 5.74 -8.37
N VAL A 271 -2.22 5.88 -9.69
CA VAL A 271 -1.15 5.53 -10.63
C VAL A 271 -0.28 6.74 -10.91
N LEU A 272 1.03 6.59 -10.71
CA LEU A 272 2.04 7.62 -10.98
C LEU A 272 3.18 6.99 -11.76
N ASP A 273 3.51 7.56 -12.91
CA ASP A 273 4.61 7.12 -13.77
C ASP A 273 4.56 5.61 -14.15
N GLY A 274 3.36 5.02 -14.15
CA GLY A 274 3.13 3.60 -14.44
C GLY A 274 3.02 2.71 -13.21
N ASP A 275 3.43 3.20 -12.04
CA ASP A 275 3.38 2.47 -10.77
C ASP A 275 2.05 2.73 -10.03
N ASP A 276 1.47 1.67 -9.48
CA ASP A 276 0.26 1.73 -8.66
C ASP A 276 0.62 1.90 -7.18
N TYR A 277 0.06 2.93 -6.53
CA TYR A 277 0.25 3.21 -5.11
C TYR A 277 -1.06 2.90 -4.38
N PRO A 278 -1.21 1.71 -3.77
CA PRO A 278 -2.42 1.32 -3.05
C PRO A 278 -2.48 1.88 -1.62
N SER A 279 -3.69 2.09 -1.11
CA SER A 279 -3.97 2.38 0.30
C SER A 279 -4.41 1.12 1.04
N ASP A 280 -4.33 1.19 2.37
CA ASP A 280 -4.98 0.20 3.23
C ASP A 280 -6.50 0.15 3.00
N VAL A 281 -7.09 -1.00 3.31
CA VAL A 281 -8.53 -1.23 3.25
C VAL A 281 -9.22 -0.51 4.41
N ARG A 282 -10.28 0.24 4.09
CA ARG A 282 -11.16 0.92 5.05
C ARG A 282 -12.53 0.27 5.02
N CYS A 283 -13.09 -0.01 6.18
CA CYS A 283 -14.42 -0.58 6.31
C CYS A 283 -15.33 0.34 7.13
N LEU A 284 -16.52 0.62 6.61
CA LEU A 284 -17.50 1.50 7.22
C LEU A 284 -18.73 0.71 7.64
N ASN A 285 -19.19 0.89 8.88
CA ASN A 285 -20.46 0.32 9.32
C ASN A 285 -21.61 1.23 8.89
N VAL A 286 -22.29 0.87 7.80
CA VAL A 286 -23.30 1.73 7.18
C VAL A 286 -24.55 1.92 8.04
N THR A 287 -24.82 0.99 8.96
CA THR A 287 -26.00 1.06 9.83
C THR A 287 -25.88 2.14 10.91
N GLN A 288 -24.66 2.54 11.29
CA GLN A 288 -24.43 3.64 12.24
C GLN A 288 -24.85 5.00 11.68
N HIS A 289 -24.90 5.13 10.35
CA HIS A 289 -25.26 6.38 9.67
C HIS A 289 -26.76 6.51 9.38
N PHE A 290 -27.52 5.42 9.51
CA PHE A 290 -28.96 5.39 9.32
C PHE A 290 -29.64 4.66 10.49
N PRO A 291 -29.66 5.27 11.70
CA PRO A 291 -30.22 4.62 12.87
C PRO A 291 -31.72 4.37 12.70
N PRO A 292 -32.26 3.30 13.30
CA PRO A 292 -33.69 3.04 13.32
C PRO A 292 -34.43 4.21 14.01
N VAL A 293 -35.54 4.64 13.42
CA VAL A 293 -36.40 5.64 14.06
C VAL A 293 -37.00 4.99 15.30
N PRO A 294 -36.86 5.57 16.51
CA PRO A 294 -37.48 5.02 17.69
C PRO A 294 -39.00 4.96 17.47
N SER A 295 -39.55 3.75 17.51
CA SER A 295 -41.00 3.55 17.54
C SER A 295 -41.54 4.32 18.75
N ASN A 296 -42.51 5.21 18.53
CA ASN A 296 -43.22 5.94 19.56
C ASN A 296 -43.71 5.00 20.69
N SER A 297 -42.91 4.80 21.73
CA SER A 297 -43.43 4.71 23.08
C SER A 297 -43.41 6.13 23.61
N ARG A 298 -44.58 6.69 23.91
CA ARG A 298 -44.70 7.91 24.72
C ARG A 298 -43.93 7.69 26.02
N SER A 299 -42.68 8.14 26.07
CA SER A 299 -41.90 8.30 27.29
C SER A 299 -40.91 9.42 27.07
N SER A 300 -41.02 10.43 27.91
CA SER A 300 -40.46 11.77 27.82
C SER A 300 -38.96 11.84 27.51
N TYR A 301 -38.61 12.31 26.31
CA TYR A 301 -37.26 12.78 25.99
C TYR A 301 -37.15 14.30 26.16
N THR A 302 -37.38 14.79 27.38
CA THR A 302 -36.93 16.11 27.82
C THR A 302 -35.59 16.05 28.56
N PHE A 303 -34.99 14.87 28.76
CA PHE A 303 -33.83 14.69 29.64
C PHE A 303 -32.44 14.65 28.98
N ALA A 304 -32.33 14.49 27.65
CA ALA A 304 -31.01 14.36 27.01
C ALA A 304 -30.42 15.69 26.48
N ILE A 305 -31.26 16.69 26.20
CA ILE A 305 -30.80 17.99 25.65
C ILE A 305 -30.35 18.94 26.79
N LEU A 306 -30.80 18.74 28.03
CA LEU A 306 -30.40 19.58 29.17
C LEU A 306 -28.99 19.28 29.68
N LEU A 307 -28.48 18.05 29.51
CA LEU A 307 -27.15 17.65 30.01
C LEU A 307 -25.98 18.09 29.12
N ILE A 308 -26.24 18.43 27.85
CA ILE A 308 -25.21 18.99 26.95
C ILE A 308 -25.07 20.51 27.16
N LEU A 309 -26.09 21.19 27.68
CA LEU A 309 -26.03 22.62 28.00
C LEU A 309 -25.40 22.92 29.37
N ILE A 310 -25.40 21.98 30.32
CA ILE A 310 -24.81 22.18 31.65
C ILE A 310 -23.30 21.88 31.68
N SER A 311 -22.76 21.09 30.74
CA SER A 311 -21.30 20.84 30.65
C SER A 311 -20.53 21.90 29.85
N MET A 312 -21.19 22.94 29.32
CA MET A 312 -20.54 24.13 28.76
C MET A 312 -20.44 25.31 29.74
N PHE A 313 -20.85 25.14 31.00
CA PHE A 313 -20.80 26.20 32.03
C PHE A 313 -20.15 25.79 33.36
N ILE A 314 -19.29 24.77 33.37
CA ILE A 314 -18.38 24.48 34.50
C ILE A 314 -16.96 24.30 33.97
#